data_AF-A0A4Z0PR23-F1
#
_entry.id   AF-A0A4Z0PR23-F1
#
_cell.length_a   1.000
_cell.length_b   1.000
_cell.length_c   1.000
_cell.angle_alpha   90.00
_cell.angle_beta   90.00
_cell.angle_gamma   90.00
#
_symmetry.space_group_name_H-M   'P 1'
#
loop_
_entity.id
_entity.type
_entity.pdbx_description
1 polymer ?
#
loop_
_entity_poly.entity_id
_entity_poly.type
_entity_poly.pdbx_seq_one_letter_code
_entity_poly.pdbx_strand_id
1 'polypeptide(L)'
;MSSDTLPGQVRMLLGLTQLELAVHLRLSRERLAQVEIGRRSLPLEAMQRLLPFLEPLYGATTEPPLATTETEPPPADLEAVRWRLTVCRHEAVNARYQLTLLQQKTQPLRRRLVVLSPLLAALPPPPPDGRPDPDARDRRWYTDCLAAATDALARFGAVPQGLLDARIQALDAEIAALTRLLPPVAG
;
A
#
# COMPACT_ATOMS: atom_id res chain seq x y z
N MET A 1 23.80 4.62 -14.36
CA MET A 1 24.59 3.67 -15.17
C MET A 1 23.96 3.64 -16.54
N SER A 2 24.59 4.29 -17.51
CA SER A 2 24.02 4.50 -18.85
C SER A 2 23.81 3.16 -19.56
N SER A 3 22.56 2.84 -19.86
CA SER A 3 22.17 1.69 -20.70
C SER A 3 22.23 2.07 -22.18
N ASP A 4 23.23 2.88 -22.56
CA ASP A 4 23.37 3.40 -23.92
C ASP A 4 23.96 2.36 -24.87
N THR A 5 24.40 1.22 -24.35
CA THR A 5 24.83 0.10 -25.18
C THR A 5 23.61 -0.65 -25.72
N LEU A 6 23.71 -1.05 -26.97
CA LEU A 6 22.69 -1.75 -27.72
C LEU A 6 22.12 -3.01 -27.00
N PRO A 7 22.94 -3.86 -26.35
CA PRO A 7 22.40 -4.95 -25.50
C PRO A 7 21.59 -4.46 -24.29
N GLY A 8 22.01 -3.36 -23.66
CA GLY A 8 21.28 -2.76 -22.53
C GLY A 8 19.91 -2.22 -22.94
N GLN A 9 19.82 -1.64 -24.13
CA GLN A 9 18.55 -1.14 -24.69
C GLN A 9 17.58 -2.29 -24.99
N VAL A 10 18.04 -3.36 -25.64
CA VAL A 10 17.22 -4.56 -25.91
C VAL A 10 16.71 -5.19 -24.61
N ARG A 11 17.57 -5.28 -23.60
CA ARG A 11 17.21 -5.80 -22.29
C ARG A 11 16.10 -4.99 -21.62
N MET A 12 16.23 -3.66 -21.63
CA MET A 12 15.24 -2.75 -21.05
C MET A 12 13.91 -2.83 -21.80
N LEU A 13 13.95 -2.88 -23.13
CA LEU A 13 12.77 -2.88 -23.97
C LEU A 13 11.96 -4.18 -23.85
N LEU A 14 12.63 -5.33 -23.70
CA LEU A 14 11.99 -6.64 -23.63
C LEU A 14 11.79 -7.15 -22.19
N GLY A 15 12.16 -6.37 -21.17
CA GLY A 15 12.08 -6.78 -19.77
C GLY A 15 12.95 -7.97 -19.41
N LEU A 16 14.04 -8.22 -20.17
CA LEU A 16 14.92 -9.36 -19.95
C LEU A 16 15.88 -9.10 -18.76
N THR A 17 16.28 -10.17 -18.09
CA THR A 17 17.42 -10.15 -17.19
C THR A 17 18.73 -10.22 -17.97
N GLN A 18 19.83 -9.79 -17.34
CA GLN A 18 21.16 -9.90 -17.94
C GLN A 18 21.56 -11.37 -18.19
N LEU A 19 21.10 -12.31 -17.36
CA LEU A 19 21.37 -13.73 -17.55
C LEU A 19 20.63 -14.28 -18.78
N GLU A 20 19.35 -13.96 -18.93
CA GLU A 20 18.55 -14.41 -20.10
C GLU A 20 19.15 -13.91 -21.41
N LEU A 21 19.54 -12.63 -21.46
CA LEU A 21 20.19 -12.08 -22.63
C LEU A 21 21.57 -12.71 -22.87
N ALA A 22 22.36 -12.96 -21.82
CA ALA A 22 23.66 -13.62 -21.96
C ALA A 22 23.52 -15.05 -22.50
N VAL A 23 22.53 -15.82 -22.01
CA VAL A 23 22.21 -17.17 -22.51
C VAL A 23 21.83 -17.11 -23.99
N HIS A 24 20.96 -16.19 -24.37
CA HIS A 24 20.54 -16.02 -25.76
C HIS A 24 21.74 -15.68 -26.67
N LEU A 25 22.59 -14.74 -26.25
CA LEU A 25 23.79 -14.31 -26.99
C LEU A 25 24.94 -15.33 -26.92
N ARG A 26 24.80 -16.40 -26.13
CA ARG A 26 25.84 -17.41 -25.86
C ARG A 26 27.13 -16.79 -25.29
N LEU A 27 26.97 -15.82 -24.39
CA LEU A 27 28.05 -15.17 -23.65
C LEU A 27 27.95 -15.55 -22.17
N SER A 28 29.06 -15.46 -21.42
CA SER A 28 28.95 -15.45 -19.96
C SER A 28 28.29 -14.15 -19.50
N ARG A 29 27.64 -14.21 -18.32
CA ARG A 29 27.02 -13.03 -17.72
C ARG A 29 28.04 -11.91 -17.48
N GLU A 30 29.24 -12.24 -17.01
CA GLU A 30 30.32 -11.28 -16.79
C GLU A 30 30.76 -10.63 -18.10
N ARG A 31 30.85 -11.40 -19.19
CA ARG A 31 31.22 -10.88 -20.50
C ARG A 31 30.17 -9.91 -21.02
N LEU A 32 28.88 -10.24 -20.88
CA LEU A 32 27.80 -9.31 -21.24
C LEU A 32 27.84 -8.05 -20.38
N ALA A 33 28.09 -8.18 -19.07
CA ALA A 33 28.21 -7.02 -18.18
C ALA A 33 29.33 -6.07 -18.62
N GLN A 34 30.50 -6.60 -18.99
CA GLN A 34 31.62 -5.82 -19.52
C GLN A 34 31.29 -5.12 -20.84
N VAL A 35 30.49 -5.75 -21.69
CA VAL A 35 30.00 -5.12 -22.93
C VAL A 35 29.01 -3.99 -22.60
N GLU A 36 28.08 -4.21 -21.68
CA GLU A 36 27.06 -3.22 -21.32
C GLU A 36 27.65 -1.94 -20.73
N ILE A 37 28.79 -2.03 -20.02
CA ILE A 37 29.52 -0.87 -19.47
C ILE A 37 30.58 -0.31 -20.44
N GLY A 38 30.62 -0.79 -21.69
CA GLY A 38 31.54 -0.30 -22.72
C GLY A 38 33.02 -0.69 -22.52
N ARG A 39 33.32 -1.64 -21.62
CA ARG A 39 34.68 -2.12 -21.37
C ARG A 39 35.14 -3.16 -22.39
N ARG A 40 34.21 -3.82 -23.09
CA ARG A 40 34.49 -4.77 -24.17
C ARG A 40 33.53 -4.56 -25.35
N SER A 41 33.99 -4.89 -26.55
CA SER A 41 33.13 -4.97 -27.73
C SER A 41 32.32 -6.27 -27.73
N LEU A 42 31.12 -6.20 -28.31
CA LEU A 42 30.27 -7.37 -28.52
C LEU A 42 30.87 -8.23 -29.66
N PRO A 43 31.04 -9.55 -29.49
CA PRO A 43 31.50 -10.43 -30.55
C PRO A 43 30.55 -10.40 -31.75
N LEU A 44 31.07 -10.60 -32.97
CA LEU A 44 30.29 -10.56 -34.19
C LEU A 44 29.12 -11.55 -34.16
N GLU A 45 29.34 -12.76 -33.64
CA GLU A 45 28.32 -13.81 -33.54
C GLU A 45 27.22 -13.47 -32.53
N ALA A 46 27.54 -12.70 -31.51
CA ALA A 46 26.55 -12.19 -30.56
C ALA A 46 25.80 -11.00 -31.16
N MET A 47 26.47 -10.13 -31.92
CA MET A 47 25.84 -9.05 -32.68
C MET A 47 24.84 -9.60 -33.70
N GLN A 48 25.20 -10.64 -34.44
CA GLN A 48 24.31 -11.31 -35.40
C GLN A 48 23.05 -11.91 -34.73
N ARG A 49 23.18 -12.44 -33.51
CA ARG A 49 22.03 -12.93 -32.72
C ARG A 49 21.16 -11.80 -32.18
N LEU A 50 21.73 -10.62 -32.01
CA LEU A 50 21.04 -9.46 -31.49
C LEU A 50 20.29 -8.71 -32.59
N LEU A 51 20.78 -8.77 -33.83
CA LEU A 51 20.19 -8.12 -35.02
C LEU A 51 18.66 -8.34 -35.18
N PRO A 52 18.12 -9.56 -35.02
CA PRO A 52 16.67 -9.80 -35.14
C PRO A 52 15.81 -9.03 -34.13
N PHE A 53 16.35 -8.66 -32.96
CA PHE A 53 15.63 -7.80 -32.01
C PHE A 53 15.66 -6.33 -32.41
N LEU A 54 16.63 -5.93 -33.24
CA LEU A 54 16.78 -4.56 -33.71
C LEU A 54 15.99 -4.27 -34.98
N GLU A 55 15.72 -5.29 -35.80
CA GLU A 55 14.95 -5.13 -37.04
C GLU A 55 13.58 -4.48 -36.78
N PRO A 56 12.79 -4.88 -35.76
CA PRO A 56 11.55 -4.18 -35.42
C PRO A 56 11.75 -2.78 -34.83
N LEU A 57 12.94 -2.47 -34.30
CA LEU A 57 13.23 -1.24 -33.57
C LEU A 57 13.84 -0.13 -34.44
N TYR A 58 14.62 -0.51 -35.46
CA TYR A 58 15.44 0.41 -36.27
C TYR A 58 15.28 0.22 -37.79
N GLY A 59 14.50 -0.77 -38.25
CA GLY A 59 14.20 -0.95 -39.67
C GLY A 59 13.35 0.20 -40.22
N ALA A 60 13.86 0.89 -41.23
CA ALA A 60 13.16 2.00 -41.89
C ALA A 60 11.90 1.53 -42.63
N THR A 61 10.76 2.10 -42.26
CA THR A 61 9.58 2.36 -43.13
C THR A 61 9.11 1.21 -44.02
N THR A 62 8.76 0.10 -43.39
CA THR A 62 7.36 -0.35 -43.43
C THR A 62 7.11 -0.71 -42.01
N GLU A 63 6.29 0.06 -41.31
CA GLU A 63 5.66 -0.39 -40.08
C GLU A 63 5.25 -1.84 -40.37
N PRO A 64 5.93 -2.87 -39.81
CA PRO A 64 5.24 -4.13 -39.68
C PRO A 64 3.99 -3.69 -38.94
N PRO A 65 2.78 -4.09 -39.34
CA PRO A 65 1.72 -3.95 -38.39
C PRO A 65 2.29 -4.65 -37.15
N LEU A 66 2.61 -3.86 -36.12
CA LEU A 66 2.13 -4.17 -34.81
C LEU A 66 0.65 -4.41 -35.12
N ALA A 67 0.33 -5.63 -35.53
CA ALA A 67 -0.83 -6.27 -35.02
C ALA A 67 -0.60 -6.02 -33.53
N THR A 68 -1.25 -4.97 -33.05
CA THR A 68 -2.20 -5.12 -32.00
C THR A 68 -2.98 -6.44 -32.22
N THR A 69 -2.30 -7.58 -32.13
CA THR A 69 -2.55 -8.45 -31.01
C THR A 69 -2.32 -7.62 -29.75
N GLU A 70 -3.18 -6.60 -29.54
CA GLU A 70 -3.95 -6.45 -28.34
C GLU A 70 -4.41 -7.87 -28.12
N THR A 71 -3.57 -8.60 -27.39
CA THR A 71 -3.95 -9.92 -26.94
C THR A 71 -5.07 -9.54 -26.02
N GLU A 72 -6.29 -9.73 -26.50
CA GLU A 72 -7.49 -9.38 -25.75
C GLU A 72 -7.24 -9.89 -24.34
N PRO A 73 -7.28 -9.01 -23.32
CA PRO A 73 -6.90 -9.40 -21.97
C PRO A 73 -7.63 -10.70 -21.67
N PRO A 74 -6.93 -11.73 -21.17
CA PRO A 74 -7.53 -13.03 -20.99
C PRO A 74 -8.83 -12.87 -20.23
N PRO A 75 -9.89 -13.60 -20.61
CA PRO A 75 -11.20 -13.45 -19.99
C PRO A 75 -11.04 -13.51 -18.48
N ALA A 76 -11.68 -12.56 -17.78
CA ALA A 76 -11.52 -12.43 -16.34
C ALA A 76 -11.78 -13.78 -15.65
N ASP A 77 -10.82 -14.24 -14.85
CA ASP A 77 -10.99 -15.43 -14.04
C ASP A 77 -12.08 -15.17 -12.99
N LEU A 78 -13.29 -15.64 -13.30
CA LEU A 78 -14.46 -15.42 -12.46
C LEU A 78 -14.32 -16.10 -11.09
N GLU A 79 -13.56 -17.19 -10.98
CA GLU A 79 -13.29 -17.83 -9.69
C GLU A 79 -12.37 -16.96 -8.84
N ALA A 80 -11.30 -16.41 -9.43
CA ALA A 80 -10.43 -15.45 -8.75
C ALA A 80 -11.21 -14.21 -8.28
N VAL A 81 -12.12 -13.68 -9.10
CA VAL A 81 -12.98 -12.54 -8.72
C VAL A 81 -13.91 -12.90 -7.55
N ARG A 82 -14.56 -14.07 -7.58
CA ARG A 82 -15.44 -14.54 -6.48
C ARG A 82 -14.67 -14.77 -5.18
N TRP A 83 -13.48 -15.36 -5.27
CA TRP A 83 -12.61 -15.56 -4.13
C TRP A 83 -12.22 -14.23 -3.50
N ARG A 84 -11.73 -13.29 -4.31
CA ARG A 84 -11.34 -11.95 -3.84
C ARG A 84 -12.52 -11.22 -3.21
N LEU A 85 -13.70 -11.28 -3.82
CA LEU A 85 -14.93 -10.69 -3.28
C LEU A 85 -15.27 -11.24 -1.89
N THR A 86 -15.10 -12.55 -1.68
CA THR A 86 -15.32 -13.20 -0.39
C THR A 86 -14.35 -12.68 0.67
N VAL A 87 -13.06 -12.54 0.32
CA VAL A 87 -12.03 -11.97 1.20
C VAL A 87 -12.36 -10.53 1.57
N CYS A 88 -12.65 -9.66 0.60
CA CYS A 88 -12.94 -8.25 0.86
C CYS A 88 -14.18 -8.08 1.75
N ARG A 89 -15.24 -8.88 1.55
CA ARG A 89 -16.44 -8.87 2.40
C ARG A 89 -16.11 -9.23 3.84
N HIS A 90 -15.36 -10.31 4.04
CA HIS A 90 -14.94 -10.74 5.37
C HIS A 90 -14.09 -9.66 6.06
N GLU A 91 -13.12 -9.08 5.35
CA GLU A 91 -12.30 -7.99 5.89
C GLU A 91 -13.14 -6.75 6.27
N ALA A 92 -14.14 -6.40 5.45
CA ALA A 92 -15.01 -5.25 5.72
C ALA A 92 -15.85 -5.47 6.98
N VAL A 93 -16.39 -6.69 7.18
CA VAL A 93 -17.11 -7.05 8.42
C VAL A 93 -16.19 -6.92 9.64
N ASN A 94 -14.98 -7.46 9.56
CA ASN A 94 -14.01 -7.39 10.65
C ASN A 94 -13.60 -5.95 10.97
N ALA A 95 -13.37 -5.12 9.96
CA ALA A 95 -13.01 -3.71 10.15
C ALA A 95 -14.15 -2.92 10.83
N ARG A 96 -15.40 -3.14 10.41
CA ARG A 96 -16.59 -2.53 11.05
C ARG A 96 -16.76 -2.96 12.50
N TYR A 97 -16.54 -4.25 12.78
CA TYR A 97 -16.56 -4.76 14.15
C TYR A 97 -15.48 -4.10 15.02
N GLN A 98 -14.24 -4.01 14.53
CA GLN A 98 -13.15 -3.34 15.23
C GLN A 98 -13.45 -1.86 15.49
N LEU A 99 -14.01 -1.15 14.50
CA LEU A 99 -14.42 0.24 14.66
C LEU A 99 -15.46 0.38 15.78
N THR A 100 -16.47 -0.49 15.79
CA THR A 100 -17.51 -0.51 16.83
C THR A 100 -16.89 -0.70 18.21
N LEU A 101 -15.92 -1.61 18.36
CA LEU A 101 -15.21 -1.81 19.62
C LEU A 101 -14.42 -0.57 20.06
N LEU A 102 -13.75 0.12 19.14
CA LEU A 102 -13.04 1.37 19.47
C LEU A 102 -14.01 2.48 19.87
N GLN A 103 -15.14 2.61 19.18
CA GLN A 103 -16.18 3.59 19.53
C GLN A 103 -16.75 3.33 20.93
N GLN A 104 -17.07 2.07 21.25
CA GLN A 104 -17.53 1.67 22.58
C GLN A 104 -16.50 1.98 23.67
N LYS A 105 -15.19 1.76 23.41
CA LYS A 105 -14.12 2.09 24.35
C LYS A 105 -13.92 3.60 24.53
N THR A 106 -14.09 4.40 23.48
CA THR A 106 -13.79 5.84 23.53
C THR A 106 -14.91 6.70 24.08
N GLN A 107 -16.18 6.28 23.95
CA GLN A 107 -17.31 7.02 24.51
C GLN A 107 -17.21 7.29 26.02
N PRO A 108 -16.93 6.31 26.91
CA PRO A 108 -16.78 6.58 28.34
C PRO A 108 -15.58 7.48 28.66
N LEU A 109 -14.50 7.40 27.89
CA LEU A 109 -13.32 8.27 28.05
C LEU A 109 -13.66 9.73 27.73
N ARG A 110 -14.39 9.98 26.63
CA ARG A 110 -14.87 11.33 26.27
C ARG A 110 -15.80 11.89 27.35
N ARG A 111 -16.74 11.08 27.84
CA ARG A 111 -17.63 11.48 28.95
C ARG A 111 -16.82 11.85 30.20
N ARG A 112 -15.78 11.08 30.52
CA ARG A 112 -14.89 11.36 31.65
C ARG A 112 -14.20 12.73 31.48
N LEU A 113 -13.66 13.05 30.31
CA LEU A 113 -13.07 14.37 30.07
C LEU A 113 -14.10 15.49 30.27
N VAL A 114 -15.31 15.35 29.69
CA VAL A 114 -16.38 16.36 29.81
C VAL A 114 -16.81 16.58 31.26
N VAL A 115 -16.88 15.53 32.08
CA VAL A 115 -17.34 15.62 33.47
C VAL A 115 -16.22 16.04 34.42
N LEU A 116 -15.02 15.46 34.32
CA LEU A 116 -13.97 15.69 35.32
C LEU A 116 -13.23 17.01 35.11
N SER A 117 -13.10 17.51 33.89
CA SER A 117 -12.45 18.81 33.64
C SER A 117 -13.11 19.98 34.39
N PRO A 118 -14.44 20.19 34.34
CA PRO A 118 -15.07 21.26 35.12
C PRO A 118 -15.03 21.01 36.62
N LEU A 119 -15.09 19.75 37.08
CA LEU A 119 -14.96 19.43 38.51
C LEU A 119 -13.57 19.80 39.04
N LEU A 120 -12.51 19.51 38.30
CA LEU A 120 -11.15 19.93 38.63
C LEU A 120 -11.01 21.46 38.64
N ALA A 121 -11.63 22.14 37.68
CA ALA A 121 -11.60 23.61 37.59
C ALA A 121 -12.41 24.30 38.71
N ALA A 122 -13.40 23.61 39.27
CA ALA A 122 -14.22 24.12 40.37
C ALA A 122 -13.55 23.97 41.75
N LEU A 123 -12.50 23.15 41.88
CA LEU A 123 -11.75 23.04 43.12
C LEU A 123 -11.04 24.37 43.43
N PRO A 124 -11.01 24.82 44.70
CA PRO A 124 -10.21 25.97 45.11
C PRO A 124 -8.76 25.85 44.64
N PRO A 125 -8.05 26.96 44.36
CA PRO A 125 -6.62 26.88 44.09
C PRO A 125 -5.88 26.30 45.32
N PRO A 126 -4.77 25.57 45.12
CA PRO A 126 -3.99 25.06 46.24
C PRO A 126 -3.56 26.23 47.14
N PRO A 127 -3.71 26.10 48.47
CA PRO A 127 -3.38 27.18 49.39
C PRO A 127 -1.90 27.57 49.28
N PRO A 128 -1.55 28.87 49.38
CA PRO A 128 -0.17 29.28 49.47
C PRO A 128 0.48 28.78 50.78
N ASP A 129 1.81 28.74 50.80
CA ASP A 129 2.63 28.59 52.01
C ASP A 129 2.63 27.22 52.69
N GLY A 130 2.46 26.14 51.92
CA GLY A 130 2.63 24.77 52.43
C GLY A 130 1.57 24.34 53.45
N ARG A 131 0.48 25.11 53.58
CA ARG A 131 -0.68 24.70 54.36
C ARG A 131 -1.27 23.41 53.76
N PRO A 132 -1.83 22.50 54.58
CA PRO A 132 -2.48 21.31 54.07
C PRO A 132 -3.60 21.67 53.09
N ASP A 133 -3.55 21.13 51.86
CA ASP A 133 -4.61 21.28 50.87
C ASP A 133 -5.69 20.22 51.16
N PRO A 134 -6.89 20.61 51.64
CA PRO A 134 -7.96 19.65 51.93
C PRO A 134 -8.44 18.92 50.66
N ASP A 135 -8.25 19.51 49.48
CA ASP A 135 -8.71 18.99 48.19
C ASP A 135 -7.59 18.28 47.40
N ALA A 136 -6.38 18.16 47.96
CA ALA A 136 -5.23 17.59 47.25
C ALA A 136 -5.48 16.19 46.71
N ARG A 137 -6.22 15.37 47.48
CA ARG A 137 -6.57 14.00 47.06
C ARG A 137 -7.45 14.01 45.81
N ASP A 138 -8.50 14.81 45.81
CA ASP A 138 -9.46 14.86 44.71
C ASP A 138 -8.83 15.51 43.48
N ARG A 139 -8.05 16.58 43.66
CA ARG A 139 -7.27 17.23 42.60
C ARG A 139 -6.33 16.24 41.90
N ARG A 140 -5.58 15.45 42.68
CA ARG A 140 -4.71 14.41 42.14
C ARG A 140 -5.52 13.36 41.39
N TRP A 141 -6.59 12.86 41.98
CA TRP A 141 -7.43 11.84 41.36
C TRP A 141 -8.04 12.31 40.03
N TYR A 142 -8.58 13.52 39.96
CA TYR A 142 -9.09 14.10 38.71
C TYR A 142 -7.99 14.24 37.66
N THR A 143 -6.83 14.77 38.05
CA THR A 143 -5.68 14.95 37.16
C THR A 143 -5.22 13.63 36.57
N ASP A 144 -5.03 12.61 37.41
CA ASP A 144 -4.63 11.26 36.99
C ASP A 144 -5.67 10.64 36.05
N CYS A 145 -6.96 10.79 36.37
CA CYS A 145 -8.05 10.28 35.55
C CYS A 145 -8.15 10.96 34.18
N LEU A 146 -7.94 12.28 34.11
CA LEU A 146 -7.92 13.06 32.88
C LEU A 146 -6.71 12.72 32.02
N ALA A 147 -5.53 12.57 32.62
CA ALA A 147 -4.31 12.15 31.93
C ALA A 147 -4.48 10.75 31.32
N ALA A 148 -4.97 9.78 32.10
CA ALA A 148 -5.21 8.42 31.63
C ALA A 148 -6.25 8.36 30.50
N ALA A 149 -7.32 9.17 30.59
CA ALA A 149 -8.33 9.23 29.53
C ALA A 149 -7.80 9.85 28.24
N THR A 150 -6.97 10.89 28.35
CA THR A 150 -6.35 11.55 27.20
C THR A 150 -5.37 10.62 26.50
N ASP A 151 -4.50 9.94 27.24
CA ASP A 151 -3.56 8.94 26.71
C ASP A 151 -4.31 7.76 26.04
N ALA A 152 -5.37 7.26 26.66
CA ALA A 152 -6.20 6.23 26.04
C ALA A 152 -6.92 6.72 24.76
N LEU A 153 -7.38 7.97 24.72
CA LEU A 153 -7.96 8.56 23.52
C LEU A 153 -6.92 8.81 22.42
N ALA A 154 -5.66 9.05 22.74
CA ALA A 154 -4.61 9.10 21.72
C ALA A 154 -4.45 7.74 21.01
N ARG A 155 -4.56 6.63 21.76
CA ARG A 155 -4.43 5.26 21.23
C ARG A 155 -5.67 4.72 20.50
N PHE A 156 -6.87 5.17 20.87
CA PHE A 156 -8.13 4.59 20.38
C PHE A 156 -9.08 5.61 19.75
N GLY A 157 -8.71 6.90 19.75
CA GLY A 157 -9.56 8.02 19.37
C GLY A 157 -9.67 8.23 17.86
N ALA A 158 -9.69 9.51 17.46
CA ALA A 158 -10.08 9.89 16.11
C ALA A 158 -9.19 9.31 15.02
N VAL A 159 -7.87 9.25 15.24
CA VAL A 159 -6.92 8.79 14.21
C VAL A 159 -7.08 7.29 13.91
N PRO A 160 -6.97 6.36 14.89
CA PRO A 160 -7.22 4.94 14.63
C PRO A 160 -8.62 4.63 14.07
N GLN A 161 -9.66 5.35 14.53
CA GLN A 161 -11.02 5.19 14.01
C GLN A 161 -11.11 5.66 12.56
N GLY A 162 -10.54 6.82 12.23
CA GLY A 162 -10.51 7.34 10.85
C GLY A 162 -9.74 6.43 9.89
N LEU A 163 -8.67 5.77 10.35
CA LEU A 163 -7.96 4.76 9.55
C LEU A 163 -8.83 3.53 9.26
N LEU A 164 -9.60 3.05 10.24
CA LEU A 164 -10.55 1.95 10.02
C LEU A 164 -11.68 2.37 9.08
N ASP A 165 -12.22 3.58 9.23
CA ASP A 165 -13.24 4.12 8.33
C ASP A 165 -12.73 4.21 6.89
N ALA A 166 -11.53 4.76 6.67
CA ALA A 166 -10.91 4.82 5.35
C ALA A 166 -10.71 3.43 4.74
N ARG A 167 -10.27 2.45 5.56
CA ARG A 167 -10.14 1.06 5.13
C ARG A 167 -11.49 0.44 4.75
N ILE A 168 -12.54 0.68 5.53
CA ILE A 168 -13.90 0.20 5.22
C ILE A 168 -14.36 0.77 3.89
N GLN A 169 -14.19 2.07 3.64
CA GLN A 169 -14.55 2.71 2.38
C GLN A 169 -13.79 2.11 1.19
N ALA A 170 -12.49 1.86 1.33
CA ALA A 170 -11.69 1.22 0.29
C ALA A 170 -12.18 -0.21 -0.02
N LEU A 171 -12.47 -1.01 1.02
CA LEU A 171 -13.00 -2.36 0.87
C LEU A 171 -14.38 -2.35 0.20
N ASP A 172 -15.25 -1.41 0.56
CA ASP A 172 -16.58 -1.27 -0.06
C ASP A 172 -16.49 -0.88 -1.54
N ALA A 173 -15.56 0.01 -1.90
CA ALA A 173 -15.30 0.36 -3.29
C ALA A 173 -14.78 -0.85 -4.09
N GLU A 174 -13.88 -1.65 -3.51
CA GLU A 174 -13.37 -2.86 -4.13
C GLU A 174 -14.47 -3.92 -4.31
N ILE A 175 -15.30 -4.14 -3.28
CA ILE A 175 -16.48 -5.03 -3.35
C ILE A 175 -17.41 -4.59 -4.49
N ALA A 176 -17.69 -3.29 -4.63
CA ALA A 176 -18.54 -2.77 -5.69
C ALA A 176 -17.91 -2.94 -7.08
N ALA A 177 -16.59 -2.79 -7.20
CA ALA A 177 -15.87 -3.04 -8.45
C ALA A 177 -15.90 -4.52 -8.85
N LEU A 178 -15.58 -5.43 -7.92
CA LEU A 178 -15.58 -6.87 -8.17
C LEU A 178 -16.98 -7.41 -8.48
N THR A 179 -18.01 -6.87 -7.82
CA THR A 179 -19.41 -7.26 -8.09
C THR A 179 -19.83 -6.91 -9.51
N ARG A 180 -19.36 -5.79 -10.08
CA ARG A 180 -19.64 -5.39 -11.47
C ARG A 180 -18.98 -6.30 -12.51
N LEU A 181 -17.92 -7.03 -12.14
CA LEU A 181 -17.24 -7.98 -13.02
C LEU A 181 -17.94 -9.34 -13.09
N LEU A 182 -18.83 -9.64 -12.14
CA LEU A 182 -19.54 -10.92 -12.12
C LEU A 182 -20.84 -10.84 -12.93
N PRO A 183 -21.17 -11.88 -13.71
CA PRO A 183 -22.46 -11.93 -14.40
C PRO A 183 -23.61 -11.97 -13.38
N PRO A 184 -24.80 -11.45 -13.73
CA PRO A 184 -25.98 -11.58 -12.88
C PRO A 184 -26.26 -13.06 -12.63
N VAL A 185 -26.57 -13.41 -11.38
CA VAL A 185 -26.96 -14.77 -11.02
C VAL A 185 -28.30 -15.04 -11.72
N ALA A 186 -28.30 -15.95 -12.71
CA ALA A 186 -29.54 -16.45 -13.30
C ALA A 186 -30.29 -17.22 -12.21
N GLY A 187 -31.46 -16.71 -11.82
CA GLY A 187 -32.35 -17.33 -10.84
C GLY A 187 -33.16 -18.48 -11.40
#